data_AF-V4KFZ6-F1
#
_entry.id   AF-V4KFZ6-F1
#
_cell.length_a   1.000
_cell.length_b   1.000
_cell.length_c   1.000
_cell.angle_alpha   90.00
_cell.angle_beta   90.00
_cell.angle_gamma   90.00
#
_symmetry.space_group_name_H-M   'P 1'
#
loop_
_entity.id
_entity.type
_entity.pdbx_description
1 polymer ?
#
loop_
_entity_poly.entity_id
_entity_poly.type
_entity_poly.pdbx_seq_one_letter_code
_entity_poly.pdbx_strand_id
1 'polypeptide(L)'
;MSSGAEPGKLHKRLYRIYYTTYDENLHRKVLEALTSRFNVTPREIKSTVLPEFRFLELPLEKEGLEAELRQLVAEIVKSQYVKVDWVDTSR
;
A
#
# COMPACT_ATOMS: atom_id res chain seq x y z
N MET A 1 -22.21 13.85 11.03
CA MET A 1 -21.97 12.60 10.26
C MET A 1 -20.50 12.27 10.39
N SER A 2 -20.15 11.35 11.30
CA SER A 2 -18.76 10.93 11.49
C SER A 2 -18.57 9.62 10.74
N SER A 3 -17.88 9.64 9.61
CA SER A 3 -17.41 8.42 8.95
C SER A 3 -16.20 7.91 9.72
N GLY A 4 -16.45 7.25 10.85
CA GLY A 4 -15.45 6.40 11.49
C GLY A 4 -15.21 5.22 10.57
N ALA A 5 -14.00 5.11 10.02
CA ALA A 5 -13.55 3.85 9.47
C ALA A 5 -13.65 2.80 10.58
N GLU A 6 -14.51 1.79 10.42
CA GLU A 6 -14.63 0.72 11.39
C GLU A 6 -13.31 -0.07 11.47
N PRO A 7 -12.69 -0.18 12.65
CA PRO A 7 -11.56 -1.06 12.83
C PRO A 7 -12.10 -2.49 12.92
N GLY A 8 -12.11 -3.25 11.82
CA GLY A 8 -12.46 -4.67 11.93
C GLY A 8 -12.91 -5.44 10.70
N LYS A 9 -13.02 -4.85 9.50
CA LYS A 9 -13.18 -5.70 8.30
C LYS A 9 -11.83 -6.32 7.96
N LEU A 10 -11.59 -7.54 8.47
CA LEU A 10 -10.56 -8.42 7.93
C LEU A 10 -10.87 -8.66 6.45
N HIS A 11 -10.16 -7.95 5.58
CA HIS A 11 -10.22 -8.22 4.16
C HIS A 11 -9.59 -9.58 3.92
N LYS A 12 -10.37 -10.54 3.41
CA LYS A 12 -9.86 -11.90 3.14
C LYS A 12 -8.62 -11.86 2.24
N ARG A 13 -8.53 -10.88 1.35
CA ARG A 13 -7.40 -10.67 0.44
C ARG A 13 -6.96 -9.21 0.42
N LEU A 14 -5.66 -8.98 0.28
CA LEU A 14 -5.07 -7.65 0.14
C LEU A 14 -3.73 -7.71 -0.60
N TYR A 15 -3.26 -6.55 -1.04
CA TYR A 15 -1.88 -6.39 -1.51
C TYR A 15 -0.98 -5.83 -0.41
N ARG A 16 0.18 -6.44 -0.24
CA ARG A 16 1.28 -5.89 0.56
C ARG A 16 2.29 -5.24 -0.37
N ILE A 17 2.51 -3.94 -0.18
CA ILE A 17 3.40 -3.13 -1.01
C ILE A 17 4.58 -2.70 -0.16
N TYR A 18 5.79 -3.01 -0.63
CA TYR A 18 7.04 -2.73 0.05
C TYR A 18 7.95 -1.88 -0.82
N TYR A 19 8.49 -0.81 -0.26
CA TYR A 19 9.44 0.07 -0.92
C TYR A 19 10.22 0.87 0.12
N THR A 20 11.31 1.51 -0.30
CA THR A 20 12.12 2.38 0.55
C THR A 20 12.04 3.82 0.06
N THR A 21 11.84 4.76 0.98
CA THR A 21 11.96 6.20 0.71
C THR A 21 12.23 6.97 2.00
N TYR A 22 13.21 7.87 1.95
CA TYR A 22 13.43 8.89 2.98
C TYR A 22 12.58 10.15 2.74
N ASP A 23 11.97 10.28 1.56
CA ASP A 23 11.16 11.44 1.20
C ASP A 23 9.68 11.19 1.56
N GLU A 24 9.20 11.90 2.58
CA GLU A 24 7.81 11.86 3.03
C GLU A 24 6.82 12.42 1.99
N ASN A 25 7.26 13.31 1.10
CA ASN A 25 6.41 13.80 0.02
C ASN A 25 6.20 12.71 -1.03
N LEU A 26 7.23 11.92 -1.36
CA LEU A 26 7.07 10.76 -2.25
C LEU A 26 6.15 9.71 -1.62
N HIS A 27 6.33 9.44 -0.33
CA HIS A 27 5.44 8.53 0.40
C HIS A 27 3.98 8.98 0.35
N ARG A 28 3.71 10.27 0.60
CA ARG A 28 2.36 10.85 0.52
C ARG A 28 1.76 10.73 -0.88
N LYS A 29 2.54 11.00 -1.93
CA LYS A 29 2.11 10.82 -3.32
C LYS A 29 1.73 9.38 -3.63
N VAL A 30 2.43 8.39 -3.06
CA VAL A 30 2.05 6.98 -3.20
C VAL A 30 0.68 6.73 -2.57
N LEU A 31 0.44 7.21 -1.35
CA LEU A 31 -0.86 7.04 -0.67
C LEU A 31 -2.00 7.69 -1.45
N GLU A 32 -1.80 8.92 -1.92
CA GLU A 32 -2.77 9.66 -2.75
C GLU A 32 -3.07 8.90 -4.05
N ALA A 33 -2.03 8.46 -4.77
CA ALA A 33 -2.20 7.75 -6.03
C ALA A 33 -2.94 6.42 -5.87
N LEU A 34 -2.63 5.64 -4.84
CA LEU A 34 -3.34 4.39 -4.54
C LEU A 34 -4.79 4.65 -4.15
N THR A 35 -5.04 5.65 -3.30
CA THR A 35 -6.39 6.02 -2.86
C THR A 35 -7.25 6.48 -4.03
N SER A 36 -6.74 7.39 -4.86
CA SER A 36 -7.47 7.91 -6.01
C SER A 36 -7.73 6.85 -7.08
N ARG A 37 -6.78 5.94 -7.31
CA ARG A 37 -6.90 4.93 -8.38
C ARG A 37 -7.82 3.78 -8.02
N PHE A 38 -7.82 3.36 -6.75
CA PHE A 38 -8.55 2.17 -6.33
C PHE A 38 -9.72 2.47 -5.40
N ASN A 39 -9.95 3.74 -5.05
CA ASN A 39 -10.99 4.18 -4.11
C ASN A 39 -10.90 3.45 -2.74
N VAL A 40 -9.66 3.18 -2.30
CA VAL A 40 -9.35 2.46 -1.06
C VAL A 40 -8.16 3.13 -0.39
N THR A 41 -8.30 3.47 0.89
CA THR A 41 -7.20 4.02 1.68
C THR A 41 -6.23 2.90 2.08
N PRO A 42 -4.95 2.98 1.68
CA PRO A 42 -3.93 2.03 2.15
C PRO A 42 -3.74 2.15 3.66
N ARG A 43 -3.56 1.02 4.34
CA ARG A 43 -3.11 0.99 5.72
C ARG A 43 -1.59 1.06 5.76
N GLU A 44 -1.06 2.05 6.45
CA GLU A 44 0.37 2.19 6.69
C GLU A 44 0.82 1.31 7.86
N ILE A 45 1.93 0.60 7.68
CA ILE A 45 2.61 -0.15 8.72
C ILE A 45 4.05 0.34 8.77
N LYS A 46 4.42 0.97 9.88
CA LYS A 46 5.75 1.55 10.07
C LYS A 46 6.72 0.47 10.54
N SER A 47 7.89 0.42 9.92
CA SER A 47 9.01 -0.34 10.46
C SER A 47 9.60 0.40 11.66
N THR A 48 9.87 -0.34 12.73
CA THR A 48 10.58 0.17 13.92
C THR A 48 12.09 0.05 13.79
N VAL A 49 12.58 -0.69 12.79
CA VAL A 49 14.00 -1.02 12.60
C VAL A 49 14.64 -0.17 11.50
N LEU A 50 13.91 0.08 10.40
CA LEU A 50 14.37 0.84 9.24
C LEU A 50 13.38 1.96 8.92
N PRO A 51 13.64 3.22 9.32
CA PRO A 51 12.71 4.34 9.14
C PRO A 51 12.30 4.60 7.68
N GLU A 52 13.19 4.32 6.73
CA GLU A 52 12.94 4.46 5.30
C GLU A 52 12.06 3.37 4.71
N PHE A 53 11.93 2.24 5.39
CA PHE A 53 11.16 1.11 4.90
C PHE A 53 9.68 1.39 5.07
N ARG A 54 8.96 1.40 3.94
CA ARG A 54 7.52 1.58 3.88
C ARG A 54 6.85 0.27 3.57
N PHE A 55 5.86 -0.05 4.38
CA PHE A 55 5.00 -1.20 4.20
C PHE A 55 3.55 -0.74 4.22
N LEU A 56 2.85 -0.99 3.12
CA LEU A 56 1.44 -0.69 2.96
C LEU A 56 0.62 -1.97 2.78
N GLU A 57 -0.55 -2.01 3.42
CA GLU A 57 -1.60 -2.98 3.13
C GLU A 57 -2.72 -2.28 2.36
N LEU A 58 -2.98 -2.73 1.13
CA LEU A 58 -4.02 -2.21 0.27
C LEU A 58 -5.13 -3.25 0.09
N PRO A 59 -6.28 -3.09 0.76
CA PRO A 59 -7.35 -4.06 0.68
C PRO A 59 -8.10 -3.99 -0.64
N LEU A 60 -7.74 -4.88 -1.56
CA LEU A 60 -8.45 -5.11 -2.82
C LEU A 60 -8.82 -6.57 -2.87
N GLU A 61 -9.99 -6.89 -3.44
CA GLU A 61 -10.46 -8.28 -3.61
C GLU A 61 -10.15 -8.83 -5.02
N LYS A 62 -9.50 -8.02 -5.87
CA LYS A 62 -9.15 -8.36 -7.25
C LYS A 62 -7.67 -8.76 -7.37
N GLU A 63 -7.42 -10.00 -7.78
CA GLU A 63 -6.08 -10.54 -8.11
C GLU A 63 -5.56 -10.01 -9.46
N GLY A 64 -4.24 -10.08 -9.70
CA GLY A 64 -3.60 -9.75 -10.97
C GLY A 64 -3.20 -8.28 -11.15
N LEU A 65 -3.17 -7.50 -10.07
CA LEU A 65 -2.78 -6.07 -10.08
C LEU A 65 -1.32 -5.84 -9.66
N GLU A 66 -0.55 -6.89 -9.38
CA GLU A 66 0.82 -6.81 -8.83
C GLU A 66 1.73 -5.96 -9.72
N ALA A 67 1.71 -6.20 -11.03
CA ALA A 67 2.55 -5.47 -11.98
C ALA A 67 2.14 -3.98 -12.08
N GLU A 68 0.83 -3.70 -12.11
CA GLU A 68 0.29 -2.34 -12.15
C GLU A 68 0.64 -1.56 -10.89
N LEU A 69 0.43 -2.15 -9.71
CA LEU A 69 0.77 -1.57 -8.42
C LEU A 69 2.28 -1.33 -8.30
N ARG A 70 3.08 -2.32 -8.71
CA ARG A 70 4.54 -2.19 -8.70
C ARG A 70 5.00 -1.04 -9.58
N GLN A 71 4.49 -0.94 -10.81
CA GLN A 71 4.85 0.11 -11.75
C GLN A 71 4.44 1.49 -11.21
N LEU A 72 3.20 1.64 -10.76
CA LEU A 72 2.69 2.90 -10.20
C LEU A 72 3.58 3.41 -9.07
N VAL A 73 3.92 2.55 -8.11
CA VAL A 73 4.75 2.94 -6.96
C VAL A 73 6.16 3.25 -7.42
N ALA A 74 6.75 2.41 -8.28
CA ALA A 74 8.12 2.58 -8.79
C ALA A 74 8.30 3.92 -9.53
N GLU A 75 7.30 4.34 -10.32
CA GLU A 75 7.30 5.62 -11.03
C GLU A 75 7.26 6.82 -10.09
N ILE A 76 6.59 6.70 -8.93
CA ILE A 76 6.52 7.76 -7.93
C ILE A 76 7.83 7.84 -7.14
N VAL A 77 8.27 6.72 -6.57
CA VAL A 77 9.46 6.69 -5.70
C VAL A 77 10.78 6.69 -6.49
N LYS A 78 10.71 6.69 -7.83
CA LYS A 78 11.86 6.67 -8.74
C LYS A 78 12.82 5.51 -8.42
N SER A 79 12.26 4.36 -8.06
CA SER A 79 13.02 3.18 -7.64
C SER A 79 12.40 1.92 -8.22
N GLN A 80 13.25 1.02 -8.72
CA GLN A 80 12.87 -0.32 -9.19
C GLN A 80 12.65 -1.32 -8.05
N TYR A 81 13.09 -0.97 -6.83
CA TYR A 81 12.99 -1.79 -5.62
C TYR A 81 11.63 -1.65 -4.96
N VAL A 82 10.60 -2.08 -5.69
CA VAL A 82 9.23 -2.19 -5.20
C VAL A 82 8.82 -3.66 -5.28
N LYS A 83 8.36 -4.20 -4.16
CA LYS A 83 7.77 -5.54 -4.08
C LYS A 83 6.28 -5.42 -3.81
N VAL A 84 5.49 -6.22 -4.50
CA VAL A 84 4.04 -6.32 -4.29
C VAL A 84 3.70 -7.80 -4.14
N ASP A 85 3.08 -8.15 -3.02
CA ASP A 85 2.61 -9.52 -2.75
C ASP A 85 1.08 -9.52 -2.61
N TRP A 86 0.40 -10.47 -3.25
CA TRP A 86 -1.02 -10.76 -3.02
C TRP A 86 -1.17 -11.76 -1.86
N VAL A 87 -1.89 -11.35 -0.81
CA VAL A 87 -1.92 -12.09 0.46
C VAL A 87 -3.34 -12.42 0.88
N ASP A 88 -3.54 -13.65 1.36
CA ASP A 88 -4.75 -14.07 2.08
C ASP A 88 -4.56 -13.85 3.58
N THR A 89 -5.43 -13.05 4.21
CA THR A 89 -5.38 -12.78 5.65
C THR A 89 -6.44 -13.53 6.45
N SER A 90 -7.17 -14.46 5.83
CA SER A 90 -8.23 -15.24 6.48
C SER A 90 -7.74 -16.41 7.36
N ARG A 91 -6.43 -16.48 7.65
CA ARG A 91 -5.81 -17.53 8.47
C ARG A 91 -5.36 -17.00 9.83
#